data_AF-A0A803NE69-F1
#
_entry.id   AF-A0A803NE69-F1
#
_cell.length_a   1.000
_cell.length_b   1.000
_cell.length_c   1.000
_cell.angle_alpha   90.00
_cell.angle_beta   90.00
_cell.angle_gamma   90.00
#
_symmetry.space_group_name_H-M   'P 1'
#
loop_
_entity.id
_entity.type
_entity.pdbx_description
1 polymer ?
#
loop_
_entity_poly.entity_id
_entity_poly.type
_entity_poly.pdbx_seq_one_letter_code
_entity_poly.pdbx_strand_id
1 'polypeptide(L)'
;MTGHLTTMSDVYSFGVVLLELLTGKRCMDKIRPRREHCLVEWARPLLKNPRKLDIIMDPRLEGQYSVQGAKITTMLAYQCLSHNPKSRPTMGLVVKTLEPLLEMNDIPSHFVYVVPKDGEKKEYVNQVKERKSRDGNRDRHNNLHRRLVNDTDSPGFHR
;
A
#
# COMPACT_ATOMS: atom_id res chain seq x y z
N MET A 1 6.73 21.00 24.51
CA MET A 1 5.45 20.33 24.85
C MET A 1 4.64 21.34 25.64
N THR A 2 3.65 22.00 25.04
CA THR A 2 2.78 22.89 25.80
C THR A 2 1.83 22.00 26.60
N GLY A 3 1.81 22.12 27.93
CA GLY A 3 1.04 21.25 28.86
C GLY A 3 -0.47 21.44 28.81
N HIS A 4 -1.04 21.72 27.63
CA HIS A 4 -2.46 21.92 27.43
C HIS A 4 -3.12 20.59 27.06
N LEU A 5 -3.82 20.00 28.01
CA LEU A 5 -4.66 18.83 27.79
C LEU A 5 -5.88 19.23 26.95
N THR A 6 -6.02 18.63 25.77
CA THR A 6 -7.12 18.89 24.84
C THR A 6 -7.54 17.60 24.17
N THR A 7 -8.75 17.54 23.63
CA THR A 7 -9.16 16.42 22.78
C THR A 7 -8.17 16.16 21.63
N MET A 8 -7.51 17.21 21.12
CA MET A 8 -6.49 17.09 20.08
C MET A 8 -5.15 16.54 20.59
N SER A 9 -4.81 16.71 21.88
CA SER A 9 -3.65 16.01 22.44
C SER A 9 -3.92 14.50 22.54
N ASP A 10 -5.15 14.10 22.86
CA ASP A 10 -5.54 12.70 22.91
C ASP A 10 -5.48 12.06 21.52
N VAL A 11 -5.96 12.75 20.48
CA VAL A 11 -5.82 12.31 19.08
C VAL A 11 -4.35 12.13 18.70
N TYR A 12 -3.46 13.04 19.11
CA TYR A 12 -2.04 12.91 18.83
C TYR A 12 -1.45 11.66 19.50
N SER A 13 -1.74 11.46 20.78
CA SER A 13 -1.29 10.29 21.53
C SER A 13 -1.84 9.00 20.93
N PHE A 14 -3.09 8.98 20.48
CA PHE A 14 -3.65 7.85 19.74
C PHE A 14 -2.91 7.59 18.42
N GLY A 15 -2.51 8.64 17.70
CA GLY A 15 -1.67 8.52 16.51
C GLY A 15 -0.31 7.88 16.80
N VAL A 16 0.29 8.13 17.97
CA VAL A 16 1.51 7.44 18.41
C VAL A 16 1.24 5.96 18.63
N VAL A 17 0.15 5.61 19.31
CA VAL A 17 -0.24 4.21 19.55
C VAL A 17 -0.50 3.46 18.24
N LEU A 18 -1.22 4.07 17.28
CA LEU A 18 -1.39 3.48 15.94
C LEU A 18 -0.05 3.18 15.28
N LEU A 19 0.91 4.09 15.41
CA LEU A 19 2.24 3.91 14.83
C LEU A 19 3.03 2.79 15.53
N GLU A 20 2.90 2.66 16.85
CA GLU A 20 3.48 1.53 17.60
C GLU A 20 2.88 0.19 17.15
N LEU A 21 1.56 0.14 16.93
CA LEU A 21 0.87 -1.06 16.43
C LEU A 21 1.30 -1.42 15.01
N LEU A 22 1.40 -0.44 14.11
CA LEU A 22 1.81 -0.68 12.72
C LEU A 22 3.26 -1.16 12.63
N THR A 23 4.16 -0.61 13.45
CA THR A 23 5.61 -0.81 13.34
C THR A 23 6.17 -1.88 14.27
N GLY A 24 5.44 -2.23 15.33
CA GLY A 24 5.94 -3.10 16.41
C GLY A 24 7.06 -2.47 17.24
N LYS A 25 7.36 -1.17 17.06
CA LYS A 25 8.45 -0.46 17.74
C LYS A 25 7.90 0.39 18.88
N ARG A 26 8.69 0.58 19.94
CA ARG A 26 8.34 1.51 21.02
C ARG A 26 8.46 2.96 20.56
N CYS A 27 7.55 3.81 21.05
CA CYS A 27 7.52 5.24 20.75
C CYS A 27 8.82 5.96 21.13
N MET A 28 9.43 5.57 22.26
CA MET A 28 10.73 6.07 22.73
C MET A 28 11.67 4.91 23.02
N ASP A 29 12.83 4.90 22.37
CA ASP A 29 13.85 3.87 22.56
C ASP A 29 15.25 4.47 22.41
N LYS A 30 16.00 4.47 23.51
CA LYS A 30 17.34 5.08 23.61
C LYS A 30 18.45 4.16 23.08
N ILE A 31 18.14 2.91 22.74
CA ILE A 31 19.10 1.94 22.20
C ILE A 31 19.27 2.14 20.69
N ARG A 32 18.24 2.67 20.02
CA ARG A 32 18.28 3.03 18.59
C ARG A 32 19.28 4.17 18.34
N PRO A 33 19.68 4.41 17.08
CA PRO A 33 20.44 5.61 16.74
C PRO A 33 19.71 6.89 17.16
N ARG A 34 20.46 7.94 17.49
CA ARG A 34 19.91 9.21 18.02
C ARG A 34 18.73 9.80 17.24
N ARG A 35 18.77 9.68 15.90
CA ARG A 35 17.73 10.20 14.99
C ARG A 35 16.46 9.34 14.95
N GLU A 36 16.50 8.16 15.56
CA GLU A 36 15.41 7.20 15.60
C GLU A 36 14.90 6.95 17.02
N HIS A 37 15.43 7.65 18.03
CA HIS A 37 14.97 7.50 19.41
C HIS A 37 13.46 7.70 19.53
N CYS A 38 12.96 8.75 18.87
CA CYS A 38 11.55 9.06 18.75
C CYS A 38 10.97 8.41 17.49
N LEU A 39 10.01 7.50 17.68
CA LEU A 39 9.35 6.79 16.60
C LEU A 39 8.64 7.74 15.63
N VAL A 40 8.02 8.80 16.16
CA VAL A 40 7.31 9.79 15.33
C VAL A 40 8.27 10.53 14.41
N GLU A 41 9.43 10.96 14.91
CA GLU A 41 10.44 11.67 14.11
C GLU A 41 10.99 10.78 12.99
N TRP A 42 11.24 9.52 13.28
CA TRP A 42 11.67 8.53 12.30
C TRP A 42 10.61 8.24 11.23
N ALA A 43 9.34 8.04 11.65
CA ALA A 43 8.29 7.59 10.75
C ALA A 43 7.74 8.70 9.86
N ARG A 44 7.68 9.96 10.34
CA ARG A 44 7.05 11.09 9.62
C ARG A 44 7.46 11.24 8.15
N PRO A 45 8.75 11.17 7.76
CA PRO A 45 9.15 11.21 6.35
C PRO A 45 8.73 9.97 5.55
N LEU A 46 8.49 8.84 6.21
CA LEU A 46 8.04 7.59 5.59
C LEU A 46 6.53 7.59 5.35
N LEU A 47 5.76 8.05 6.34
CA LEU A 47 4.29 8.11 6.30
C LEU A 47 3.74 8.95 5.14
N LYS A 48 4.50 9.95 4.67
CA LYS A 48 4.13 10.79 3.52
C LYS A 48 4.16 10.05 2.18
N ASN A 49 4.91 8.94 2.08
CA ASN A 49 5.07 8.20 0.84
C ASN A 49 4.44 6.81 0.95
N PRO A 50 3.32 6.53 0.25
CA PRO A 50 2.65 5.22 0.32
C PRO A 50 3.50 4.06 -0.22
N ARG A 51 4.58 4.34 -0.97
CA ARG A 51 5.51 3.31 -1.46
C ARG A 51 6.49 2.82 -0.39
N LYS A 52 6.53 3.46 0.78
CA LYS A 52 7.41 3.10 1.90
C LYS A 52 6.71 2.27 2.97
N LEU A 53 5.54 1.72 2.65
CA LEU A 53 4.75 0.95 3.60
C LEU A 53 5.54 -0.23 4.19
N ASP A 54 6.28 -0.97 3.36
CA ASP A 54 7.06 -2.14 3.79
C ASP A 54 8.18 -1.79 4.79
N ILE A 55 8.61 -0.53 4.84
CA ILE A 55 9.61 -0.04 5.80
C ILE A 55 8.95 0.28 7.16
N ILE A 56 7.66 0.64 7.13
CA ILE A 56 6.89 1.07 8.30
C ILE A 56 6.29 -0.14 9.00
N MET A 57 5.76 -1.10 8.25
CA MET A 57 5.06 -2.26 8.82
C MET A 57 6.00 -3.15 9.64
N ASP A 58 5.49 -3.71 10.73
CA ASP A 58 6.21 -4.64 11.60
C ASP A 58 6.68 -5.85 10.76
N PRO A 59 8.00 -6.09 10.63
CA PRO A 59 8.53 -7.21 9.88
C PRO A 59 8.00 -8.57 10.35
N ARG A 60 7.59 -8.69 11.62
CA ARG A 60 7.02 -9.92 12.21
C ARG A 60 5.63 -10.24 11.69
N LEU A 61 4.96 -9.30 11.02
CA LEU A 61 3.69 -9.58 10.33
C LEU A 61 3.91 -10.35 9.02
N GLU A 62 5.14 -10.40 8.48
CA GLU A 62 5.47 -11.19 7.28
C GLU A 62 4.51 -10.96 6.09
N GLY A 63 4.04 -9.71 5.93
CA GLY A 63 3.08 -9.35 4.88
C GLY A 63 1.66 -9.86 5.08
N GLN A 64 1.36 -10.48 6.23
CA GLN A 64 0.04 -10.98 6.61
C GLN A 64 -0.87 -9.84 7.11
N TYR A 65 -1.08 -8.84 6.27
CA TYR A 65 -1.98 -7.73 6.52
C TYR A 65 -2.61 -7.24 5.21
N SER A 66 -3.76 -6.57 5.34
CA SER A 66 -4.38 -5.85 4.23
C SER A 66 -3.48 -4.70 3.79
N VAL A 67 -2.96 -4.74 2.55
CA VAL A 67 -2.11 -3.65 2.04
C VAL A 67 -2.89 -2.34 1.96
N GLN A 68 -4.18 -2.41 1.61
CA GLN A 68 -5.03 -1.23 1.54
C GLN A 68 -5.38 -0.71 2.93
N GLY A 69 -5.76 -1.58 3.87
CA GLY A 69 -6.03 -1.20 5.25
C GLY A 69 -4.81 -0.59 5.93
N ALA A 70 -3.62 -1.14 5.67
CA ALA A 70 -2.36 -0.60 6.17
C ALA A 70 -2.07 0.80 5.58
N LYS A 71 -2.31 1.05 4.28
CA LYS A 71 -2.17 2.39 3.68
C LYS A 71 -3.10 3.42 4.33
N ILE A 72 -4.37 3.05 4.53
CA ILE A 72 -5.37 3.93 5.14
C ILE A 72 -4.97 4.24 6.58
N THR A 73 -4.62 3.22 7.37
CA THR A 73 -4.21 3.37 8.77
C THR A 73 -2.93 4.21 8.90
N THR A 74 -1.96 4.01 8.00
CA THR A 74 -0.72 4.80 7.93
C THR A 74 -1.01 6.28 7.66
N MET A 75 -1.90 6.58 6.72
CA MET A 75 -2.31 7.95 6.43
C MET A 75 -3.06 8.58 7.61
N LEU A 76 -3.93 7.81 8.26
CA LEU A 76 -4.66 8.27 9.44
C LEU A 76 -3.70 8.60 10.59
N ALA A 77 -2.71 7.74 10.86
CA ALA A 77 -1.67 8.00 11.83
C ALA A 77 -0.89 9.29 11.51
N TYR A 78 -0.54 9.52 10.23
CA TYR A 78 0.10 10.77 9.79
C TYR A 78 -0.72 12.02 10.11
N GLN A 79 -2.03 11.97 9.88
CA GLN A 79 -2.95 13.07 10.17
C GLN A 79 -3.08 13.33 11.68
N CYS A 80 -3.24 12.28 12.49
CA CYS A 80 -3.26 12.36 13.95
C CYS A 80 -1.96 12.97 14.51
N LEU A 81 -0.82 12.65 13.91
CA LEU A 81 0.52 13.13 14.28
C LEU A 81 0.87 14.51 13.70
N SER A 82 -0.11 15.28 13.20
CA SER A 82 0.13 16.64 12.76
C SER A 82 0.60 17.55 13.91
N HIS A 83 1.62 18.38 13.66
CA HIS A 83 2.05 19.39 14.63
C HIS A 83 0.97 20.45 14.85
N ASN A 84 0.17 20.75 13.83
CA ASN A 84 -0.97 21.66 13.96
C ASN A 84 -2.18 20.90 14.51
N PRO A 85 -2.66 21.19 15.74
CA PRO A 85 -3.81 20.50 16.33
C PRO A 85 -5.08 20.63 15.47
N LYS A 86 -5.27 21.74 14.77
CA LYS A 86 -6.45 21.98 13.92
C LYS A 86 -6.47 21.11 12.65
N SER A 87 -5.33 20.54 12.27
CA SER A 87 -5.23 19.64 11.12
C SER A 87 -5.42 18.18 11.53
N ARG A 88 -5.56 17.87 12.82
CA ARG A 88 -5.81 16.52 13.30
C ARG A 88 -7.30 16.18 13.12
N PRO A 89 -7.63 14.93 12.78
CA PRO A 89 -9.03 14.49 12.71
C PRO A 89 -9.67 14.47 14.10
N THR A 90 -11.00 14.49 14.17
CA THR A 90 -11.71 14.19 15.42
C THR A 90 -11.66 12.69 15.71
N MET A 91 -11.76 12.28 16.98
CA MET A 91 -11.83 10.85 17.31
C MET A 91 -13.02 10.13 16.65
N GLY A 92 -14.13 10.82 16.42
CA GLY A 92 -15.25 10.27 15.64
C GLY A 92 -14.87 9.96 14.19
N LEU A 93 -14.10 10.84 13.54
CA LEU A 93 -13.58 10.58 12.18
C LEU A 93 -12.54 9.46 12.17
N VAL A 94 -11.70 9.37 13.21
CA VAL A 94 -10.75 8.27 13.39
C VAL A 94 -11.48 6.92 13.42
N VAL A 95 -12.49 6.77 14.27
CA VAL A 95 -13.29 5.54 14.35
C VAL A 95 -13.98 5.23 13.01
N LYS A 96 -14.65 6.23 12.42
CA LYS A 96 -15.30 6.10 11.12
C LYS A 96 -14.35 5.65 10.00
N THR A 97 -13.07 5.98 10.11
CA THR A 97 -12.04 5.58 9.13
C THR A 97 -11.54 4.15 9.40
N LEU A 98 -11.44 3.74 10.66
CA LEU A 98 -10.90 2.43 11.05
C LEU A 98 -11.95 1.30 10.99
N GLU A 99 -13.21 1.61 11.28
CA GLU A 99 -14.28 0.60 11.38
C GLU A 99 -14.45 -0.23 10.09
N PRO A 100 -14.47 0.34 8.87
CA PRO A 100 -14.56 -0.46 7.64
C PRO A 100 -13.33 -1.35 7.39
N LEU A 101 -12.19 -1.07 8.03
CA LEU A 101 -10.96 -1.84 7.83
C LEU A 101 -11.04 -3.23 8.47
N LEU A 102 -11.91 -3.41 9.46
CA LEU A 102 -12.12 -4.69 10.14
C LEU A 102 -12.76 -5.74 9.23
N GLU A 103 -13.45 -5.31 8.17
CA GLU A 103 -14.14 -6.18 7.21
C GLU A 103 -13.29 -6.49 5.97
N MET A 104 -12.04 -5.98 5.91
CA MET A 104 -11.16 -6.19 4.76
C MET A 104 -10.61 -7.62 4.71
N ASN A 105 -10.85 -8.30 3.58
CA ASN A 105 -10.46 -9.69 3.36
C ASN A 105 -9.35 -9.85 2.30
N ASP A 106 -8.54 -8.82 2.06
CA ASP A 106 -7.41 -8.83 1.11
C ASP A 106 -6.08 -9.24 1.75
N ILE A 107 -6.11 -9.86 2.94
CA ILE A 107 -4.92 -10.41 3.59
C ILE A 107 -4.42 -11.58 2.73
N PRO A 108 -3.16 -11.55 2.25
CA PRO A 108 -2.61 -12.64 1.47
C PRO A 108 -2.62 -13.92 2.31
N SER A 109 -3.43 -14.90 1.93
CA SER A 109 -3.36 -16.24 2.52
C SER A 109 -1.94 -16.78 2.31
N HIS A 110 -1.38 -17.38 3.36
CA HIS A 110 -0.03 -17.94 3.44
C HIS A 110 0.45 -18.46 2.07
N PHE A 111 1.56 -17.90 1.56
CA PHE A 111 2.13 -18.36 0.30
C PHE A 111 2.74 -19.76 0.50
N VAL A 112 1.90 -20.80 0.44
CA VAL A 112 2.35 -22.18 0.46
C VAL A 112 2.99 -22.44 -0.89
N TYR A 113 4.33 -22.57 -0.92
CA TYR A 113 5.01 -23.12 -2.07
C TYR A 113 4.68 -24.61 -2.14
N VAL A 114 3.59 -24.96 -2.82
CA VAL A 114 3.26 -26.36 -3.10
C VAL A 114 4.36 -26.89 -4.01
N VAL A 115 5.24 -27.72 -3.47
CA VAL A 115 6.23 -28.46 -4.26
C VAL A 115 5.44 -29.38 -5.19
N PRO A 116 5.46 -29.17 -6.53
CA PRO A 116 4.72 -30.03 -7.43
C PRO A 116 5.31 -31.44 -7.32
N LYS A 117 4.47 -32.43 -7.00
CA LYS A 117 4.89 -33.83 -7.12
C LYS A 117 5.26 -34.08 -8.59
N ASP A 118 6.32 -34.85 -8.81
CA ASP A 118 7.05 -34.94 -10.10
C ASP A 118 6.20 -35.32 -11.33
N GLY A 119 4.93 -35.70 -11.17
CA GLY A 119 3.98 -36.00 -12.25
C GLY A 119 3.23 -34.80 -12.85
N GLU A 120 3.07 -33.67 -12.15
CA GLU A 120 2.16 -32.58 -12.56
C GLU A 120 2.83 -31.47 -13.39
N LYS A 121 4.15 -31.55 -13.60
CA LYS A 121 4.93 -30.58 -14.40
C LYS A 121 4.41 -30.44 -15.84
N LYS A 122 3.78 -31.50 -16.39
CA LYS A 122 3.33 -31.52 -17.79
C LYS A 122 2.06 -30.71 -18.03
N GLU A 123 1.09 -30.74 -17.12
CA GLU A 123 -0.17 -30.01 -17.29
C GLU A 123 0.01 -28.50 -17.13
N TYR A 124 0.79 -28.05 -16.14
CA TYR A 124 1.01 -26.62 -15.90
C TYR A 124 1.78 -25.95 -17.05
N VAL A 125 2.81 -26.61 -17.57
CA VAL A 125 3.59 -26.11 -18.71
C VAL A 125 2.74 -26.05 -19.99
N ASN A 126 1.83 -27.00 -20.19
CA ASN A 126 0.92 -27.00 -21.33
C ASN A 126 -0.14 -25.89 -21.23
N GLN A 127 -0.70 -25.63 -20.04
CA GLN A 127 -1.64 -24.52 -19.82
C GLN A 127 -0.98 -23.15 -20.03
N VAL A 128 0.27 -22.97 -19.58
CA VAL A 128 1.02 -21.71 -19.80
C VAL A 128 1.35 -21.52 -21.28
N LYS A 129 1.66 -22.61 -22.01
CA LYS A 129 1.89 -22.55 -23.45
C LYS A 129 0.62 -22.18 -24.22
N GLU A 130 -0.53 -22.78 -23.90
CA GLU A 130 -1.82 -22.44 -24.54
C GLU A 130 -2.24 -20.98 -24.30
N ARG A 131 -2.01 -20.45 -23.10
CA ARG A 131 -2.33 -19.04 -22.80
C ARG A 131 -1.46 -18.08 -23.62
N LYS A 132 -0.17 -18.39 -23.80
CA LYS A 132 0.73 -17.60 -24.66
C LYS A 132 0.39 -17.67 -26.15
N SER A 133 -0.08 -18.81 -26.65
CA SER A 133 -0.51 -18.91 -28.05
C SER A 133 -1.82 -18.17 -28.32
N ARG A 134 -2.73 -18.05 -27.35
CA ARG A 134 -3.95 -17.23 -27.49
C ARG A 134 -3.67 -15.74 -27.47
N ASP A 135 -2.75 -15.28 -26.63
CA ASP A 135 -2.38 -13.86 -26.54
C ASP A 135 -1.57 -13.39 -27.76
N GLY A 136 -0.60 -14.19 -28.21
CA GLY A 136 0.20 -13.87 -29.40
C GLY A 136 -0.60 -13.79 -30.71
N ASN A 137 -1.77 -14.42 -30.78
CA ASN A 137 -2.66 -14.32 -31.94
C ASN A 137 -3.53 -13.05 -31.91
N ARG A 138 -3.80 -12.50 -30.72
CA ARG A 138 -4.58 -11.28 -30.50
C ARG A 138 -3.80 -10.02 -30.88
N ASP A 139 -2.50 -10.01 -30.56
CA ASP A 139 -1.61 -8.88 -30.88
C ASP A 139 -1.32 -8.75 -32.38
N ARG A 140 -1.36 -9.86 -33.15
CA ARG A 140 -1.23 -9.81 -34.62
C ARG A 140 -2.46 -9.19 -35.29
N HIS A 141 -3.66 -9.49 -34.80
CA HIS A 141 -4.90 -8.97 -35.38
C HIS A 141 -5.02 -7.45 -35.20
N ASN A 142 -4.62 -6.94 -34.03
CA ASN A 142 -4.66 -5.51 -33.72
C ASN A 142 -3.61 -4.69 -34.50
N ASN A 143 -2.46 -5.29 -34.84
CA ASN A 143 -1.44 -4.62 -35.64
C ASN A 143 -1.76 -4.55 -37.15
N LEU A 144 -2.56 -5.48 -37.68
CA LEU A 144 -3.05 -5.38 -39.06
C LEU A 144 -4.11 -4.27 -39.19
N HIS A 145 -5.02 -4.17 -38.21
CA HIS A 145 -6.08 -3.15 -38.22
C HIS A 145 -5.55 -1.72 -38.04
N ARG A 146 -4.42 -1.54 -37.36
CA ARG A 146 -3.78 -0.21 -37.19
C ARG A 146 -3.00 0.27 -38.40
N ARG A 147 -2.53 -0.65 -39.26
CA ARG A 147 -1.81 -0.29 -40.50
C ARG A 147 -2.76 0.14 -41.63
N LEU A 148 -4.01 -0.31 -41.62
CA LEU A 148 -5.00 0.06 -42.63
C LEU A 148 -5.70 1.41 -42.35
N VAL A 149 -5.57 1.98 -41.15
CA VAL A 149 -6.22 3.25 -40.78
C VAL A 149 -5.31 4.48 -41.00
N ASN A 150 -4.03 4.27 -41.33
CA ASN A 150 -3.07 5.37 -41.50
C ASN A 150 -2.80 5.78 -42.97
N ASP A 151 -3.47 5.16 -43.96
CA ASP A 151 -3.28 5.47 -45.38
C ASP A 151 -4.45 6.23 -46.03
N THR A 152 -5.40 6.73 -45.25
CA THR A 152 -6.47 7.60 -45.77
C THR A 152 -6.57 8.90 -44.99
N ASP A 153 -5.58 9.77 -45.14
CA ASP A 153 -5.81 11.21 -45.12
C ASP A 153 -4.69 11.93 -45.87
N SER A 154 -4.93 12.13 -47.17
CA SER A 154 -4.25 13.14 -47.97
C SER A 154 -5.29 13.77 -48.88
N PRO A 155 -5.83 14.95 -48.55
CA PRO A 155 -6.44 15.81 -49.53
C PRO A 155 -5.35 16.67 -50.15
N GLY A 156 -4.92 16.31 -51.36
CA GLY A 156 -4.46 17.30 -52.32
C GLY A 156 -5.67 18.04 -52.91
N PHE A 157 -5.55 19.34 -53.15
CA PHE A 157 -6.13 20.13 -54.26
C PHE A 157 -5.59 21.56 -54.03
N HIS A 158 -4.58 22.00 -54.78
CA HIS A 158 -4.61 22.61 -56.13
C HIS A 158 -4.71 24.14 -56.09
N ARG A 159 -3.70 24.76 -56.73
CA ARG A 159 -3.62 26.10 -57.37
C ARG A 159 -4.06 27.33 -56.58
#